data_AF-A0A7V0XGU1-F1
#
_entry.id   AF-A0A7V0XGU1-F1
#
_cell.length_a   1.000
_cell.length_b   1.000
_cell.length_c   1.000
_cell.angle_alpha   90.00
_cell.angle_beta   90.00
_cell.angle_gamma   90.00
#
_symmetry.space_group_name_H-M   'P 1'
#
loop_
_entity.id
_entity.type
_entity.pdbx_description
1 polymer ?
#
loop_
_entity_poly.entity_id
_entity_poly.type
_entity_poly.pdbx_seq_one_letter_code
_entity_poly.pdbx_strand_id
1 'polypeptide(L)'
;MFSSHSDPLLAGFARIKIRDTLLSSNKGMLMQIGDVILASKRLPKRQEIFQQNGDPVLDKVLTHIKRNRYHISWGRLVVLACSAGGNVALRTIFKHLLVPHIPIIITMHHNPGFSFATQFETASGIRHAIQQIRDGESILASHVYFLPGDLEIGYHARTSSFQVHKVIGKPRFRPDIDKALAITASRFKKQTLTAIMSGMLNDGAEGVKAVFLNGGEVWIQDPKSAMFKDMPQNAIKNAPMAKIVQLKEIAERINQISQEDLVLEPVGSLFK
;
A
#
# COMPACT_ATOMS: atom_id res chain seq x y z
N MET A 1 45.31 0.58 12.53
CA MET A 1 44.32 0.05 13.49
C MET A 1 43.30 1.16 13.77
N PHE A 2 42.19 1.18 13.04
CA PHE A 2 41.05 2.03 13.42
C PHE A 2 40.13 1.16 14.27
N SER A 3 40.13 1.39 15.59
CA SER A 3 39.16 0.78 16.49
C SER A 3 37.79 1.38 16.21
N SER A 4 36.92 0.58 15.59
CA SER A 4 35.50 0.89 15.49
C SER A 4 34.87 0.68 16.87
N HIS A 5 34.78 1.76 17.66
CA HIS A 5 33.81 1.82 18.74
C HIS A 5 32.42 1.81 18.09
N SER A 6 31.82 0.63 18.04
CA SER A 6 30.42 0.47 17.71
C SER A 6 29.62 1.06 18.86
N ASP A 7 28.95 2.18 18.58
CA ASP A 7 27.99 2.78 19.51
C ASP A 7 26.95 1.71 19.85
N PRO A 8 26.78 1.30 21.12
CA PRO A 8 25.89 0.21 21.50
C PRO A 8 24.42 0.47 21.13
N LEU A 9 24.03 1.72 20.91
CA LEU A 9 22.73 2.07 20.32
C LEU A 9 22.59 1.57 18.87
N LEU A 10 23.70 1.57 18.11
CA LEU A 10 23.75 1.26 16.67
C LEU A 10 24.00 -0.22 16.34
N ALA A 11 24.40 -1.05 17.31
CA ALA A 11 24.72 -2.47 17.09
C ALA A 11 23.48 -3.34 16.76
N GLY A 12 22.26 -2.84 17.00
CA GLY A 12 21.00 -3.58 16.81
C GLY A 12 20.29 -3.41 15.45
N PHE A 13 20.80 -2.60 14.52
CA PHE A 13 20.05 -2.17 13.31
C PHE A 13 20.13 -3.12 12.10
N ALA A 14 20.57 -4.37 12.25
CA ALA A 14 20.76 -5.28 11.11
C ALA A 14 19.44 -5.65 10.40
N ARG A 15 18.34 -5.74 11.15
CA ARG A 15 16.97 -5.93 10.65
C ARG A 15 16.00 -5.62 11.79
N ILE A 16 15.30 -4.49 11.73
CA ILE A 16 14.31 -4.14 12.76
C ILE A 16 12.93 -4.49 12.24
N LYS A 17 12.35 -5.58 12.73
CA LYS A 17 10.89 -5.75 12.70
C LYS A 17 10.33 -5.01 13.91
N ILE A 18 9.53 -3.97 13.68
CA ILE A 18 8.97 -3.16 14.78
C ILE A 18 8.14 -4.02 15.74
N ARG A 19 7.56 -5.13 15.28
CA ARG A 19 6.87 -6.12 16.12
C ARG A 19 7.77 -6.79 17.17
N ASP A 20 9.05 -7.00 16.88
CA ASP A 20 9.97 -7.70 17.81
C ASP A 20 10.62 -6.74 18.81
N THR A 21 10.47 -5.42 18.60
CA THR A 21 10.89 -4.35 19.53
C THR A 21 9.76 -3.91 20.46
N LEU A 22 8.72 -4.74 20.63
CA LEU A 22 7.48 -4.43 21.37
C LEU A 22 7.63 -4.39 22.91
N LEU A 23 8.84 -4.26 23.43
CA LEU A 23 9.07 -3.99 24.85
C LEU A 23 9.79 -2.64 24.98
N SER A 24 9.05 -1.65 25.50
CA SER A 24 9.45 -0.30 25.95
C SER A 24 9.49 0.86 24.92
N SER A 25 8.68 1.89 25.23
CA SER A 25 8.86 3.35 25.00
C SER A 25 9.19 3.95 23.62
N ASN A 26 9.60 3.19 22.60
CA ASN A 26 10.18 3.74 21.36
C ASN A 26 9.28 3.73 20.12
N LYS A 27 7.97 3.44 20.28
CA LYS A 27 7.00 3.40 19.16
C LYS A 27 6.92 4.73 18.39
N GLY A 28 6.94 5.86 19.11
CA GLY A 28 6.93 7.19 18.51
C GLY A 28 8.19 7.47 17.69
N MET A 29 9.35 7.09 18.21
CA MET A 29 10.64 7.29 17.56
C MET A 29 10.77 6.47 16.27
N LEU A 30 10.40 5.18 16.27
CA LEU A 30 10.48 4.37 15.04
C LEU A 30 9.50 4.83 13.94
N MET A 31 8.32 5.30 14.33
CA MET A 31 7.39 5.94 13.39
C MET A 31 7.97 7.26 12.85
N GLN A 32 8.58 8.09 13.69
CA GLN A 32 9.29 9.30 13.25
C GLN A 32 10.44 8.99 12.29
N ILE A 33 11.17 7.89 12.50
CA ILE A 33 12.25 7.42 11.63
C ILE A 33 11.68 6.97 10.27
N GLY A 34 10.58 6.22 10.27
CA GLY A 34 9.85 5.86 9.06
C GLY A 34 9.36 7.09 8.30
N ASP A 35 8.69 8.01 8.98
CA ASP A 35 8.19 9.28 8.43
C ASP A 35 9.33 10.13 7.86
N VAL A 36 10.47 10.16 8.53
CA VAL A 36 11.70 10.82 8.06
C VAL A 36 12.23 10.20 6.77
N ILE A 37 12.33 8.86 6.70
CA ILE A 37 12.79 8.16 5.50
C ILE A 37 11.82 8.45 4.35
N LEU A 38 10.52 8.42 4.61
CA LEU A 38 9.50 8.64 3.59
C LEU A 38 9.46 10.09 3.10
N ALA A 39 9.57 11.06 4.01
CA ALA A 39 9.75 12.46 3.65
C ALA A 39 10.99 12.61 2.77
N SER A 40 12.14 12.02 3.14
CA SER A 40 13.38 12.12 2.35
C SER A 40 13.28 11.57 0.92
N LYS A 41 12.41 10.58 0.67
CA LYS A 41 12.19 10.00 -0.67
C LYS A 41 11.17 10.79 -1.52
N ARG A 42 10.29 11.57 -0.88
CA ARG A 42 9.22 12.34 -1.54
C ARG A 42 9.54 13.84 -1.71
N LEU A 43 10.67 14.34 -1.20
CA LEU A 43 10.98 15.78 -1.25
C LEU A 43 11.35 16.26 -2.67
N PRO A 44 10.59 17.19 -3.27
CA PRO A 44 11.15 18.13 -4.24
C PRO A 44 12.24 18.96 -3.53
N LYS A 45 13.14 19.58 -4.30
CA LYS A 45 14.25 20.40 -3.80
C LYS A 45 13.88 21.16 -2.51
N ARG A 46 14.58 20.82 -1.41
CA ARG A 46 14.86 21.56 -0.16
C ARG A 46 13.75 22.52 0.33
N GLN A 47 13.42 22.41 1.64
CA GLN A 47 12.54 23.27 2.45
C GLN A 47 11.09 22.76 2.36
N GLU A 48 10.35 22.39 3.41
CA GLU A 48 10.06 23.14 4.64
C GLU A 48 9.59 22.26 5.83
N ILE A 49 9.62 20.91 5.77
CA ILE A 49 8.86 20.08 6.75
C ILE A 49 9.54 19.88 8.12
N PHE A 50 10.85 20.15 8.28
CA PHE A 50 11.59 19.83 9.52
C PHE A 50 11.96 21.07 10.36
N GLN A 51 11.00 21.96 10.62
CA GLN A 51 11.14 22.99 11.68
C GLN A 51 10.50 22.54 13.01
N GLN A 52 10.84 21.34 13.49
CA GLN A 52 10.78 21.08 14.93
C GLN A 52 12.21 21.01 15.45
N ASN A 53 12.63 22.13 16.04
CA ASN A 53 13.97 22.34 16.58
C ASN A 53 14.31 21.34 17.68
N GLY A 54 15.47 20.68 17.57
CA GLY A 54 16.29 20.34 18.74
C GLY A 54 16.17 18.93 19.32
N ASP A 55 15.71 17.92 18.58
CA ASP A 55 15.86 16.52 19.02
C ASP A 55 17.20 15.93 18.52
N PRO A 56 18.25 15.86 19.37
CA PRO A 56 19.55 15.32 18.98
C PRO A 56 19.51 13.83 18.64
N VAL A 57 18.47 13.10 19.04
CA VAL A 57 18.26 11.71 18.63
C VAL A 57 17.75 11.67 17.20
N LEU A 58 16.75 12.49 16.85
CA LEU A 58 16.23 12.60 15.49
C LEU A 58 17.30 13.02 14.48
N ASP A 59 18.16 13.99 14.84
CA ASP A 59 19.26 14.45 14.00
C ASP A 59 20.32 13.36 13.77
N LYS A 60 20.65 12.59 14.81
CA LYS A 60 21.55 11.43 14.69
C LYS A 60 20.95 10.37 13.77
N VAL A 61 19.66 10.08 13.89
CA VAL A 61 19.01 9.08 13.03
C VAL A 61 18.91 9.57 11.58
N LEU A 62 18.52 10.82 11.35
CA LEU A 62 18.53 11.46 10.04
C LEU A 62 19.91 11.37 9.38
N THR A 63 20.96 11.67 10.14
CA THR A 63 22.35 11.59 9.67
C THR A 63 22.75 10.15 9.37
N HIS A 64 22.33 9.20 10.19
CA HIS A 64 22.60 7.77 10.01
C HIS A 64 21.90 7.22 8.76
N ILE A 65 20.62 7.53 8.54
CA ILE A 65 19.86 7.16 7.33
C ILE A 65 20.46 7.79 6.07
N LYS A 66 20.88 9.05 6.14
CA LYS A 66 21.53 9.71 4.99
C LYS A 66 22.85 9.03 4.63
N ARG A 67 23.59 8.54 5.64
CA ARG A 67 24.89 7.86 5.46
C ARG A 67 24.72 6.40 5.04
N ASN A 68 23.74 5.70 5.57
CA ASN A 68 23.47 4.28 5.32
C ASN A 68 22.21 4.16 4.48
N ARG A 69 22.33 3.71 3.22
CA ARG A 69 21.13 3.45 2.41
C ARG A 69 20.31 2.35 3.11
N TYR A 70 19.04 2.63 3.40
CA TYR A 70 18.08 1.66 3.92
C TYR A 70 17.01 1.36 2.89
N HIS A 71 16.60 0.10 2.81
CA HIS A 71 15.39 -0.29 2.10
C HIS A 71 14.30 -0.62 3.12
N ILE A 72 13.08 -0.16 2.83
CA ILE A 72 11.88 -0.54 3.58
C ILE A 72 11.35 -1.77 2.88
N SER A 73 11.44 -2.94 3.53
CA SER A 73 10.77 -4.13 3.03
C SER A 73 9.32 -4.14 3.52
N TRP A 74 8.44 -4.73 2.72
CA TRP A 74 7.02 -4.82 3.03
C TRP A 74 6.60 -6.29 3.00
N GLY A 75 5.86 -6.72 4.03
CA GLY A 75 5.39 -8.09 4.16
C GLY A 75 4.02 -8.34 3.54
N ARG A 76 3.28 -7.27 3.26
CA ARG A 76 1.89 -7.29 2.78
C ARG A 76 1.63 -6.18 1.78
N LEU A 77 0.59 -6.37 0.98
CA LEU A 77 0.09 -5.37 0.04
C LEU A 77 -1.43 -5.29 0.12
N VAL A 78 -1.96 -4.13 -0.24
CA VAL A 78 -3.40 -3.88 -0.22
C VAL A 78 -3.90 -3.63 -1.63
N VAL A 79 -5.01 -4.25 -2.01
CA VAL A 79 -5.76 -3.91 -3.24
C VAL A 79 -7.10 -3.29 -2.86
N LEU A 80 -7.27 -2.01 -3.18
CA LEU A 80 -8.51 -1.25 -3.02
C LEU A 80 -9.29 -1.27 -4.35
N ALA A 81 -10.46 -1.90 -4.36
CA ALA A 81 -11.24 -2.12 -5.56
C ALA A 81 -12.61 -1.45 -5.49
N CYS A 82 -12.98 -0.69 -6.54
CA CYS A 82 -14.26 0.05 -6.57
C CYS A 82 -14.71 0.41 -7.99
N SER A 83 -15.93 0.95 -8.12
CA SER A 83 -16.46 1.45 -9.40
C SER A 83 -17.28 2.73 -9.15
N ALA A 84 -18.56 2.75 -9.51
CA ALA A 84 -19.47 3.85 -9.23
C ALA A 84 -19.47 4.19 -7.73
N GLY A 85 -19.29 5.48 -7.39
CA GLY A 85 -19.12 5.95 -6.01
C GLY A 85 -17.74 5.66 -5.38
N GLY A 86 -16.83 5.02 -6.12
CA GLY A 86 -15.49 4.66 -5.66
C GLY A 86 -14.62 5.86 -5.29
N ASN A 87 -14.77 6.99 -5.97
CA ASN A 87 -14.10 8.25 -5.62
C ASN A 87 -14.46 8.73 -4.20
N VAL A 88 -15.73 8.63 -3.79
CA VAL A 88 -16.19 8.98 -2.44
C VAL A 88 -15.66 7.97 -1.42
N ALA A 89 -15.69 6.68 -1.78
CA ALA A 89 -15.16 5.62 -0.93
C ALA A 89 -13.66 5.78 -0.65
N LEU A 90 -12.86 5.97 -1.70
CA LEU A 90 -11.43 6.17 -1.59
C LEU A 90 -11.10 7.44 -0.80
N ARG A 91 -11.78 8.57 -1.04
CA ARG A 91 -11.60 9.81 -0.24
C ARG A 91 -11.82 9.57 1.25
N THR A 92 -12.84 8.79 1.60
CA THR A 92 -13.14 8.45 2.99
C THR A 92 -12.00 7.62 3.60
N ILE A 93 -11.52 6.59 2.89
CA ILE A 93 -10.36 5.80 3.34
C ILE A 93 -9.15 6.71 3.54
N PHE A 94 -8.77 7.48 2.53
CA PHE A 94 -7.55 8.28 2.56
C PHE A 94 -7.59 9.44 3.56
N LYS A 95 -8.78 9.93 3.93
CA LYS A 95 -8.95 10.88 5.05
C LYS A 95 -8.49 10.28 6.39
N HIS A 96 -8.67 8.98 6.57
CA HIS A 96 -8.30 8.25 7.79
C HIS A 96 -7.00 7.45 7.65
N LEU A 97 -6.43 7.39 6.44
CA LEU A 97 -5.20 6.68 6.16
C LEU A 97 -3.99 7.53 6.56
N LEU A 98 -3.19 7.00 7.49
CA LEU A 98 -1.86 7.53 7.80
C LEU A 98 -0.91 7.27 6.61
N VAL A 99 0.35 7.71 6.66
CA VAL A 99 1.31 7.32 5.61
C VAL A 99 1.55 5.82 5.72
N PRO A 100 1.06 4.98 4.78
CA PRO A 100 1.20 3.54 4.92
C PRO A 100 2.64 3.14 4.58
N HIS A 101 3.19 2.15 5.26
CA HIS A 101 4.49 1.51 5.01
C HIS A 101 4.36 0.26 4.12
N ILE A 102 3.16 0.01 3.59
CA ILE A 102 2.86 -1.07 2.65
C ILE A 102 2.40 -0.48 1.31
N PRO A 103 2.68 -1.17 0.18
CA PRO A 103 2.14 -0.78 -1.10
C PRO A 103 0.61 -0.94 -1.14
N ILE A 104 -0.05 0.04 -1.72
CA ILE A 104 -1.50 0.01 -1.98
C ILE A 104 -1.71 0.09 -3.49
N ILE A 105 -2.53 -0.80 -4.04
CA ILE A 105 -2.94 -0.80 -5.44
C ILE A 105 -4.42 -0.44 -5.48
N ILE A 106 -4.78 0.56 -6.28
CA ILE A 106 -6.16 0.97 -6.53
C ILE A 106 -6.57 0.41 -7.89
N THR A 107 -7.65 -0.37 -7.90
CA THR A 107 -8.29 -0.88 -9.11
C THR A 107 -9.71 -0.31 -9.18
N MET A 108 -9.88 0.77 -9.93
CA MET A 108 -11.19 1.44 -10.05
C MET A 108 -11.65 1.40 -11.49
N HIS A 109 -12.92 1.10 -11.78
CA HIS A 109 -13.42 1.19 -13.16
C HIS A 109 -13.33 2.62 -13.72
N HIS A 110 -12.70 2.78 -14.88
CA HIS A 110 -12.58 4.05 -15.61
C HIS A 110 -12.24 3.84 -17.09
N ASN A 111 -12.44 4.88 -17.90
CA ASN A 111 -12.02 4.89 -19.30
C ASN A 111 -10.51 5.10 -19.43
N PRO A 112 -9.84 4.48 -20.42
CA PRO A 112 -8.43 4.74 -20.72
C PRO A 112 -8.14 6.24 -20.87
N GLY A 113 -6.95 6.68 -20.45
CA GLY A 113 -6.56 8.09 -20.48
C GLY A 113 -7.09 8.95 -19.33
N PHE A 114 -7.94 8.39 -18.46
CA PHE A 114 -8.33 9.06 -17.23
C PHE A 114 -7.13 9.16 -16.27
N SER A 115 -6.60 10.37 -16.08
CA SER A 115 -5.59 10.64 -15.06
C SER A 115 -6.26 10.72 -13.68
N PHE A 116 -6.47 9.55 -13.08
CA PHE A 116 -6.98 9.48 -11.72
C PHE A 116 -6.05 10.18 -10.74
N ALA A 117 -4.73 10.06 -10.89
CA ALA A 117 -3.77 10.72 -10.00
C ALA A 117 -4.02 12.23 -9.91
N THR A 118 -4.04 12.93 -11.04
CA THR A 118 -4.21 14.39 -11.06
C THR A 118 -5.58 14.83 -10.54
N GLN A 119 -6.67 14.16 -10.97
CA GLN A 119 -8.02 14.54 -10.56
C GLN A 119 -8.34 14.16 -9.13
N PHE A 120 -7.86 13.01 -8.68
CA PHE A 120 -8.10 12.52 -7.33
C PHE A 120 -7.24 13.30 -6.34
N GLU A 121 -5.93 13.43 -6.54
CA GLU A 121 -5.03 14.19 -5.63
C GLU A 121 -5.53 15.63 -5.43
N THR A 122 -5.80 16.34 -6.54
CA THR A 122 -6.27 17.73 -6.50
C THR A 122 -7.60 17.87 -5.78
N ALA A 123 -8.54 16.95 -6.03
CA ALA A 123 -9.90 17.10 -5.53
C ALA A 123 -10.10 16.50 -4.13
N SER A 124 -9.14 15.71 -3.61
CA SER A 124 -9.29 14.94 -2.36
C SER A 124 -8.45 15.44 -1.19
N GLY A 125 -7.49 16.34 -1.42
CA GLY A 125 -6.57 16.81 -0.37
C GLY A 125 -5.71 15.69 0.22
N ILE A 126 -5.52 14.60 -0.54
CA ILE A 126 -4.80 13.42 -0.10
C ILE A 126 -3.31 13.71 -0.09
N ARG A 127 -2.67 13.44 1.06
CA ARG A 127 -1.23 13.64 1.28
C ARG A 127 -0.34 12.56 0.63
N HIS A 128 -0.95 11.62 -0.08
CA HIS A 128 -0.27 10.49 -0.70
C HIS A 128 -0.21 10.69 -2.21
N ALA A 129 1.00 10.72 -2.76
CA ALA A 129 1.19 10.67 -4.20
C ALA A 129 0.68 9.33 -4.73
N ILE A 130 -0.18 9.39 -5.74
CA ILE A 130 -0.74 8.25 -6.44
C ILE A 130 -0.04 8.13 -7.79
N GLN A 131 0.65 7.03 -7.98
CA GLN A 131 1.40 6.76 -9.18
C GLN A 131 0.64 5.77 -10.07
N GLN A 132 0.57 6.05 -11.37
CA GLN A 132 0.09 5.04 -12.32
C GLN A 132 1.08 3.89 -12.41
N ILE A 133 0.58 2.66 -12.40
CA ILE A 133 1.41 1.46 -12.60
C ILE A 133 2.05 1.51 -13.98
N ARG A 134 3.36 1.23 -14.03
CA ARG A 134 4.16 1.12 -15.25
C ARG A 134 4.84 -0.23 -15.34
N ASP A 135 5.05 -0.69 -16.57
CA ASP A 135 5.73 -1.94 -16.82
C ASP A 135 7.19 -1.91 -16.33
N GLY A 136 7.64 -3.01 -15.72
CA GLY A 136 8.98 -3.16 -15.17
C GLY A 136 9.25 -2.38 -13.88
N GLU A 137 8.31 -1.56 -13.40
CA GLU A 137 8.53 -0.76 -12.21
C GLU A 137 8.51 -1.61 -10.93
N SER A 138 9.42 -1.34 -9.99
CA SER A 138 9.42 -1.98 -8.69
C SER A 138 8.25 -1.53 -7.82
N ILE A 139 7.67 -2.47 -7.09
CA ILE A 139 6.63 -2.23 -6.09
C ILE A 139 7.32 -1.81 -4.80
N LEU A 140 7.15 -0.54 -4.45
CA LEU A 140 7.81 0.10 -3.33
C LEU A 140 6.85 0.24 -2.15
N ALA A 141 7.39 0.08 -0.94
CA ALA A 141 6.70 0.46 0.28
C ALA A 141 6.28 1.94 0.23
N SER A 142 5.17 2.27 0.89
CA SER A 142 4.66 3.64 0.96
C SER A 142 4.33 4.29 -0.38
N HIS A 143 3.99 3.48 -1.37
CA HIS A 143 3.48 3.94 -2.65
C HIS A 143 2.03 3.51 -2.80
N VAL A 144 1.23 4.44 -3.33
CA VAL A 144 -0.13 4.17 -3.76
C VAL A 144 -0.09 4.12 -5.28
N TYR A 145 -0.50 2.99 -5.82
CA TYR A 145 -0.50 2.69 -7.23
C TYR A 145 -1.91 2.72 -7.78
N PHE A 146 -2.09 3.20 -8.99
CA PHE A 146 -3.36 3.15 -9.71
C PHE A 146 -3.20 2.33 -10.97
N LEU A 147 -4.01 1.27 -11.11
CA LEU A 147 -4.00 0.39 -12.27
C LEU A 147 -4.73 1.07 -13.44
N PRO A 148 -4.06 1.36 -14.57
CA PRO A 148 -4.72 1.95 -15.75
C PRO A 148 -5.76 0.99 -16.37
N GLY A 149 -6.86 1.55 -16.87
CA GLY A 149 -8.00 0.77 -17.36
C GLY A 149 -7.78 0.03 -18.68
N ASP A 150 -6.71 0.35 -19.42
CA ASP A 150 -6.28 -0.35 -20.62
C ASP A 150 -5.18 -1.40 -20.37
N LEU A 151 -4.81 -1.62 -19.11
CA LEU A 151 -3.77 -2.56 -18.71
C LEU A 151 -4.33 -3.70 -17.85
N GLU A 152 -3.82 -4.91 -18.10
CA GLU A 152 -3.93 -6.05 -17.22
C GLU A 152 -2.70 -6.08 -16.31
N ILE A 153 -2.92 -6.17 -15.00
CA ILE A 153 -1.84 -6.22 -14.02
C ILE A 153 -1.15 -7.59 -14.06
N GLY A 154 0.16 -7.57 -13.89
CA GLY A 154 0.95 -8.77 -13.67
C GLY A 154 2.17 -8.46 -12.82
N TYR A 155 2.90 -9.51 -12.46
CA TYR A 155 4.02 -9.43 -11.54
C TYR A 155 5.16 -10.29 -12.03
N HIS A 156 6.37 -9.74 -11.96
CA HIS A 156 7.56 -10.49 -12.29
C HIS A 156 7.75 -11.67 -11.31
N ALA A 157 8.18 -12.82 -11.83
CA ALA A 157 8.25 -14.06 -11.07
C ALA A 157 9.31 -14.05 -9.95
N ARG A 158 10.42 -13.32 -10.16
CA ARG A 158 11.58 -13.32 -9.25
C ARG A 158 11.75 -12.03 -8.45
N THR A 159 11.12 -10.94 -8.88
CA THR A 159 11.26 -9.62 -8.25
C THR A 159 9.89 -9.13 -7.81
N SER A 160 9.88 -8.12 -6.95
CA SER A 160 8.66 -7.38 -6.59
C SER A 160 8.48 -6.23 -7.59
N SER A 161 8.24 -6.56 -8.86
CA SER A 161 8.05 -5.58 -9.94
C SER A 161 6.77 -5.87 -10.70
N PHE A 162 6.12 -4.82 -11.18
CA PHE A 162 4.98 -4.95 -12.08
C PHE A 162 5.43 -5.46 -13.45
N GLN A 163 4.61 -6.31 -14.04
CA GLN A 163 4.71 -6.76 -15.42
C GLN A 163 3.32 -6.59 -16.04
N VAL A 164 3.07 -5.46 -16.70
CA VAL A 164 1.71 -5.11 -17.16
C VAL A 164 1.58 -5.27 -18.66
N HIS A 165 0.40 -5.68 -19.10
CA HIS A 165 0.12 -5.94 -20.51
C HIS A 165 -1.08 -5.14 -20.97
N LYS A 166 -1.08 -4.69 -22.23
CA LYS A 166 -2.29 -4.07 -22.81
C LYS A 166 -3.41 -5.09 -22.88
N VAL A 167 -4.61 -4.68 -22.50
CA VAL A 167 -5.79 -5.51 -22.62
C VAL A 167 -6.11 -5.72 -24.11
N ILE A 168 -6.24 -6.99 -24.51
CA ILE A 168 -6.59 -7.38 -25.88
C ILE A 168 -8.11 -7.52 -25.99
N GLY A 169 -8.69 -6.99 -27.08
CA GLY A 169 -10.11 -7.12 -27.38
C GLY A 169 -11.01 -6.08 -26.70
N LYS A 170 -12.27 -6.46 -26.47
CA LYS A 170 -13.31 -5.60 -25.86
C LYS A 170 -13.65 -6.16 -24.47
N PRO A 171 -12.87 -5.82 -23.44
CA PRO A 171 -13.13 -6.32 -22.09
C PRO A 171 -14.46 -5.76 -21.58
N ARG A 172 -15.16 -6.55 -20.76
CA ARG A 172 -16.41 -6.14 -20.11
C ARG A 172 -16.17 -5.02 -19.09
N PHE A 173 -15.04 -5.07 -18.39
CA PHE A 173 -14.64 -4.11 -17.36
C PHE A 173 -13.23 -3.56 -17.66
N ARG A 174 -12.96 -2.34 -17.20
CA ARG A 174 -11.69 -1.64 -17.41
C ARG A 174 -11.32 -0.86 -16.15
N PRO A 175 -10.25 -1.23 -15.43
CA PRO A 175 -9.57 -2.52 -15.49
C PRO A 175 -10.51 -3.65 -15.05
N ASP A 176 -10.13 -4.90 -15.33
CA ASP A 176 -10.83 -6.10 -14.87
C ASP A 176 -10.37 -6.42 -13.43
N ILE A 177 -11.25 -6.19 -12.46
CA ILE A 177 -10.94 -6.30 -11.03
C ILE A 177 -10.79 -7.77 -10.62
N ASP A 178 -11.66 -8.66 -11.12
CA ASP A 178 -11.57 -10.10 -10.89
C ASP A 178 -10.21 -10.65 -11.29
N LYS A 179 -9.74 -10.33 -12.50
CA LYS A 179 -8.41 -10.72 -12.96
C LYS A 179 -7.30 -10.11 -12.12
N ALA A 180 -7.38 -8.81 -11.82
CA ALA A 180 -6.37 -8.13 -11.04
C ALA A 180 -6.19 -8.77 -9.66
N LEU A 181 -7.29 -9.08 -8.98
CA LEU A 181 -7.28 -9.76 -7.69
C LEU A 181 -6.78 -11.20 -7.80
N ALA A 182 -7.20 -11.96 -8.81
CA ALA A 182 -6.74 -13.34 -8.99
C ALA A 182 -5.22 -13.44 -9.23
N ILE A 183 -4.68 -12.58 -10.09
CA ILE A 183 -3.24 -12.51 -10.38
C ILE A 183 -2.46 -12.09 -9.13
N THR A 184 -2.96 -11.08 -8.41
CA THR A 184 -2.35 -10.61 -7.15
C THR A 184 -2.36 -11.69 -6.08
N ALA A 185 -3.49 -12.36 -5.88
CA ALA A 185 -3.65 -13.44 -4.92
C ALA A 185 -2.73 -14.62 -5.22
N SER A 186 -2.58 -14.99 -6.49
CA SER A 186 -1.66 -16.06 -6.91
C SER A 186 -0.21 -15.71 -6.56
N ARG A 187 0.22 -14.46 -6.82
CA ARG A 187 1.59 -14.02 -6.60
C ARG A 187 1.96 -13.82 -5.12
N PHE A 188 1.05 -13.26 -4.33
CA PHE A 188 1.34 -12.79 -2.97
C PHE A 188 0.58 -13.57 -1.87
N LYS A 189 -0.44 -14.35 -2.24
CA LYS A 189 -1.15 -15.27 -1.36
C LYS A 189 -1.66 -14.57 -0.09
N LYS A 190 -1.33 -15.11 1.08
CA LYS A 190 -1.67 -14.55 2.40
C LYS A 190 -1.18 -13.12 2.66
N GLN A 191 -0.25 -12.62 1.84
CA GLN A 191 0.23 -11.24 1.95
C GLN A 191 -0.76 -10.22 1.38
N THR A 192 -1.75 -10.68 0.58
CA THR A 192 -2.77 -9.82 -0.02
C THR A 192 -3.88 -9.53 0.98
N LEU A 193 -4.13 -8.25 1.22
CA LEU A 193 -5.43 -7.77 1.69
C LEU A 193 -6.17 -7.15 0.51
N THR A 194 -7.44 -7.47 0.32
CA THR A 194 -8.31 -6.76 -0.63
C THR A 194 -9.49 -6.12 0.07
N ALA A 195 -9.90 -4.96 -0.43
CA ALA A 195 -11.13 -4.30 -0.05
C ALA A 195 -12.02 -4.06 -1.28
N ILE A 196 -13.21 -4.67 -1.32
CA ILE A 196 -14.25 -4.33 -2.29
C ILE A 196 -15.14 -3.22 -1.72
N MET A 197 -15.27 -2.13 -2.46
CA MET A 197 -16.08 -0.97 -2.07
C MET A 197 -17.17 -0.69 -3.10
N SER A 198 -17.90 0.41 -2.89
CA SER A 198 -18.97 0.91 -3.74
C SER A 198 -18.72 0.70 -5.23
N GLY A 199 -19.72 0.15 -5.91
CA GLY A 199 -19.72 -0.06 -7.35
C GLY A 199 -20.96 -0.82 -7.84
N MET A 200 -21.18 -0.73 -9.15
CA MET A 200 -22.27 -1.45 -9.83
C MET A 200 -21.77 -2.78 -10.38
N LEU A 201 -22.72 -3.69 -10.67
CA LEU A 201 -22.46 -5.00 -11.25
C LEU A 201 -21.64 -5.91 -10.32
N ASN A 202 -20.91 -6.87 -10.90
CA ASN A 202 -20.38 -8.02 -10.17
C ASN A 202 -18.85 -8.20 -10.29
N ASP A 203 -18.13 -7.26 -10.90
CA ASP A 203 -16.66 -7.35 -10.96
C ASP A 203 -16.04 -7.26 -9.56
N GLY A 204 -14.99 -8.03 -9.32
CA GLY A 204 -14.36 -8.25 -8.03
C GLY A 204 -14.93 -9.41 -7.22
N ALA A 205 -16.09 -9.97 -7.59
CA ALA A 205 -16.70 -11.08 -6.85
C ALA A 205 -15.92 -12.40 -7.01
N GLU A 206 -15.45 -12.76 -8.19
CA GLU A 206 -14.59 -13.96 -8.35
C GLU A 206 -13.16 -13.68 -7.87
N GLY A 207 -12.72 -12.43 -7.98
CA GLY A 207 -11.44 -11.95 -7.48
C GLY A 207 -11.29 -12.11 -5.96
N VAL A 208 -12.32 -11.74 -5.17
CA VAL A 208 -12.28 -11.95 -3.71
C VAL A 208 -12.28 -13.43 -3.34
N LYS A 209 -12.95 -14.28 -4.11
CA LYS A 209 -12.89 -15.73 -3.93
C LYS A 209 -11.47 -16.24 -4.15
N ALA A 210 -10.79 -15.76 -5.20
CA ALA A 210 -9.39 -16.11 -5.45
C ALA A 210 -8.47 -15.64 -4.31
N VAL A 211 -8.66 -14.42 -3.78
CA VAL A 211 -7.91 -13.93 -2.62
C VAL A 211 -8.15 -14.82 -1.39
N PHE A 212 -9.41 -15.14 -1.09
CA PHE A 212 -9.79 -16.01 0.02
C PHE A 212 -9.16 -17.41 -0.10
N LEU A 213 -9.26 -18.06 -1.27
CA LEU A 213 -8.71 -19.40 -1.52
C LEU A 213 -7.17 -19.44 -1.42
N ASN A 214 -6.49 -18.32 -1.67
CA ASN A 214 -5.04 -18.20 -1.50
C ASN A 214 -4.63 -17.77 -0.06
N GLY A 215 -5.57 -17.72 0.88
CA GLY A 215 -5.34 -17.36 2.27
C GLY A 215 -5.15 -15.86 2.53
N GLY A 216 -5.50 -15.01 1.57
CA GLY A 216 -5.51 -13.57 1.71
C GLY A 216 -6.69 -13.07 2.56
N GLU A 217 -6.62 -11.81 2.97
CA GLU A 217 -7.63 -11.16 3.79
C GLU A 217 -8.62 -10.38 2.92
N VAL A 218 -9.92 -10.62 3.08
CA VAL A 218 -10.99 -9.98 2.29
C VAL A 218 -11.85 -9.09 3.18
N TRP A 219 -11.91 -7.80 2.84
CA TRP A 219 -12.76 -6.81 3.47
C TRP A 219 -13.75 -6.28 2.44
N ILE A 220 -14.99 -6.06 2.86
CA ILE A 220 -16.05 -5.59 1.97
C ILE A 220 -16.76 -4.44 2.66
N GLN A 221 -16.90 -3.32 1.96
CA GLN A 221 -17.70 -2.21 2.45
C GLN A 221 -19.13 -2.69 2.72
N ASP A 222 -19.71 -2.34 3.88
CA ASP A 222 -21.11 -2.63 4.18
C ASP A 222 -22.00 -2.10 3.03
N PRO A 223 -22.76 -2.99 2.33
CA PRO A 223 -23.67 -2.60 1.27
C PRO A 223 -24.68 -1.51 1.66
N LYS A 224 -25.03 -1.39 2.94
CA LYS A 224 -25.92 -0.34 3.47
C LYS A 224 -25.26 1.05 3.47
N SER A 225 -23.93 1.10 3.56
CA SER A 225 -23.15 2.33 3.52
C SER A 225 -22.62 2.68 2.11
N ALA A 226 -22.68 1.71 1.18
CA ALA A 226 -22.20 1.87 -0.18
C ALA A 226 -23.14 2.75 -1.00
N MET A 227 -22.58 3.70 -1.75
CA MET A 227 -23.37 4.52 -2.68
C MET A 227 -23.98 3.65 -3.79
N PHE A 228 -23.23 2.65 -4.26
CA PHE A 228 -23.68 1.60 -5.15
C PHE A 228 -23.33 0.25 -4.54
N LYS A 229 -24.36 -0.55 -4.26
CA LYS A 229 -24.27 -1.73 -3.39
C LYS A 229 -23.96 -3.04 -4.11
N ASP A 230 -24.08 -3.07 -5.44
CA ASP A 230 -24.03 -4.34 -6.20
C ASP A 230 -22.68 -5.04 -6.07
N MET A 231 -21.56 -4.32 -6.25
CA MET A 231 -20.22 -4.90 -6.12
C MET A 231 -19.99 -5.51 -4.73
N PRO A 232 -20.21 -4.77 -3.61
CA PRO A 232 -20.16 -5.35 -2.27
C PRO A 232 -21.08 -6.56 -2.07
N GLN A 233 -22.33 -6.50 -2.53
CA GLN A 233 -23.29 -7.60 -2.39
C GLN A 233 -22.87 -8.86 -3.14
N ASN A 234 -22.31 -8.71 -4.34
CA ASN A 234 -21.81 -9.85 -5.11
C ASN A 234 -20.54 -10.43 -4.47
N ALA A 235 -19.63 -9.58 -3.96
CA ALA A 235 -18.42 -10.03 -3.29
C ALA A 235 -18.71 -10.85 -2.01
N ILE A 236 -19.71 -10.46 -1.21
CA ILE A 236 -20.09 -11.17 0.03
C ILE A 236 -20.47 -12.63 -0.24
N LYS A 237 -21.17 -12.89 -1.36
CA LYS A 237 -21.60 -14.26 -1.72
C LYS A 237 -20.43 -15.19 -2.04
N ASN A 238 -19.29 -14.63 -2.41
CA ASN A 238 -18.15 -15.36 -2.94
C ASN A 238 -16.96 -15.50 -1.96
N ALA A 239 -17.01 -14.83 -0.81
CA ALA A 239 -15.98 -14.90 0.22
C ALA A 239 -16.62 -15.06 1.63
N PRO A 240 -16.90 -16.29 2.08
CA PRO A 240 -17.62 -16.55 3.34
C PRO A 240 -16.98 -15.97 4.59
N MET A 241 -15.66 -15.80 4.60
CA MET A 241 -14.90 -15.22 5.71
C MET A 241 -14.58 -13.73 5.52
N ALA A 242 -15.20 -13.07 4.53
CA ALA A 242 -15.01 -11.65 4.33
C ALA A 242 -15.57 -10.85 5.51
N LYS A 243 -14.85 -9.81 5.90
CA LYS A 243 -15.32 -8.86 6.92
C LYS A 243 -16.17 -7.78 6.25
N ILE A 244 -17.42 -7.65 6.67
CA ILE A 244 -18.32 -6.58 6.24
C ILE A 244 -18.12 -5.41 7.20
N VAL A 245 -17.67 -4.26 6.68
CA VAL A 245 -17.13 -3.17 7.51
C VAL A 245 -17.45 -1.78 6.94
N GLN A 246 -17.32 -0.74 7.75
CA GLN A 246 -17.33 0.64 7.29
C GLN A 246 -15.98 1.01 6.62
N LEU A 247 -16.01 2.01 5.74
CA LEU A 247 -14.81 2.50 5.04
C LEU A 247 -13.68 2.96 6.01
N LYS A 248 -14.05 3.51 7.17
CA LYS A 248 -13.09 3.92 8.21
C LYS A 248 -12.31 2.72 8.75
N GLU A 249 -12.97 1.59 8.97
CA GLU A 249 -12.34 0.38 9.50
C GLU A 249 -11.34 -0.18 8.48
N ILE A 250 -11.63 -0.09 7.18
CA ILE A 250 -10.67 -0.46 6.13
C ILE A 250 -9.39 0.36 6.27
N ALA A 251 -9.51 1.69 6.44
CA ALA A 251 -8.34 2.55 6.64
C ALA A 251 -7.58 2.20 7.93
N GLU A 252 -8.29 1.94 9.04
CA GLU A 252 -7.70 1.53 10.31
C GLU A 252 -6.94 0.19 10.18
N ARG A 253 -7.47 -0.77 9.42
CA ARG A 253 -6.77 -2.03 9.15
C ARG A 253 -5.50 -1.84 8.34
N ILE A 254 -5.53 -0.99 7.31
CA ILE A 254 -4.34 -0.66 6.52
C ILE A 254 -3.28 -0.02 7.43
N ASN A 255 -3.67 0.93 8.29
CA ASN A 255 -2.78 1.56 9.26
C ASN A 255 -2.18 0.54 10.24
N GLN A 256 -2.99 -0.42 10.71
CA GLN A 256 -2.53 -1.47 11.61
C GLN A 256 -1.49 -2.37 10.94
N ILE A 257 -1.78 -2.88 9.74
CA ILE A 257 -0.87 -3.76 9.00
C ILE A 257 0.43 -3.05 8.66
N SER A 258 0.32 -1.77 8.27
CA SER A 258 1.46 -0.90 8.02
C SER A 258 2.41 -0.79 9.22
N GLN A 259 1.89 -0.83 10.45
CA GLN A 259 2.72 -0.82 11.67
C GLN A 259 3.32 -2.19 11.98
N GLU A 260 2.60 -3.27 11.69
CA GLU A 260 3.05 -4.65 11.92
C GLU A 260 4.23 -5.03 11.00
N ASP A 261 4.23 -4.52 9.77
CA ASP A 261 5.14 -4.94 8.69
C ASP A 261 6.24 -3.94 8.35
N LEU A 262 6.41 -2.85 9.13
CA LEU A 262 7.53 -1.93 8.90
C LEU A 262 8.84 -2.61 9.28
N VAL A 263 9.64 -2.92 8.26
CA VAL A 263 10.97 -3.51 8.41
C VAL A 263 12.02 -2.61 7.75
N LEU A 264 13.02 -2.20 8.53
CA LEU A 264 14.17 -1.45 8.04
C LEU A 264 15.36 -2.40 7.86
N GLU A 265 15.90 -2.45 6.64
CA GLU A 265 17.04 -3.30 6.28
C GLU A 265 18.16 -2.46 5.63
N PRO A 266 19.41 -2.55 6.12
CA PRO A 266 20.56 -1.89 5.50
C PRO A 266 20.78 -2.39 4.06
N VAL A 267 21.13 -1.53 3.11
CA VAL A 267 21.38 -1.95 1.71
C VAL A 267 22.55 -2.94 1.58
N GLY A 268 23.48 -2.97 2.55
CA GLY A 268 24.57 -3.93 2.58
C GLY A 268 24.16 -5.38 2.93
N SER A 269 22.93 -5.62 3.42
CA SER A 269 22.45 -6.97 3.75
C SER A 269 21.70 -7.66 2.61
N LEU A 270 21.42 -6.97 1.50
CA LEU A 270 20.74 -7.53 0.31
C LEU A 270 21.64 -8.40 -0.59
N PHE A 271 22.95 -8.38 -0.35
CA PHE A 271 23.96 -9.06 -1.17
C PHE A 271 24.68 -10.21 -0.44
N LYS A 272 24.05 -10.79 0.60
CA LYS A 272 24.53 -12.01 1.27
C LYS A 272 23.59 -13.18 1.01
#